data_AF-A0A8S9G8L9-F1
#
_entry.id   AF-A0A8S9G8L9-F1
#
_cell.length_a   1.000
_cell.length_b   1.000
_cell.length_c   1.000
_cell.angle_alpha   90.00
_cell.angle_beta   90.00
_cell.angle_gamma   90.00
#
_symmetry.space_group_name_H-M   'P 1'
#
loop_
_entity.id
_entity.type
_entity.pdbx_description
1 polymer ?
#
loop_
_entity_poly.entity_id
_entity_poly.type
_entity_poly.pdbx_seq_one_letter_code
_entity_poly.pdbx_strand_id
1 'polypeptide(L)'
;YVGADVGKDDALSYMKDVEQMFKDQRDKIDTFVVIMKDFDAKRTDLRGVIARVKELFKGHNNLIFGFNTFLPKRFEITLDDDMMKMKKKKLYHQRRKLSKPP
;
A
#
# COMPACT_ATOMS: atom_id res chain seq x y z
N TYR A 1 0.93 5.02 31.17
CA TYR A 1 1.02 5.32 29.73
C TYR A 1 2.15 4.48 29.16
N VAL A 2 1.82 3.33 28.59
CA VAL A 2 2.75 2.52 27.79
C VAL A 2 2.50 2.98 26.36
N GLY A 3 3.36 3.82 25.78
CA GLY A 3 2.97 4.50 24.54
C GLY A 3 4.03 5.30 23.81
N ALA A 4 5.32 5.04 24.07
CA ALA A 4 6.41 5.66 23.30
C ALA A 4 7.23 4.65 22.49
N ASP A 5 7.22 3.36 22.84
CA ASP A 5 7.99 2.32 22.14
C ASP A 5 7.22 1.63 20.99
N VAL A 6 5.88 1.56 21.07
CA VAL A 6 5.01 0.96 20.03
C VAL A 6 5.27 1.56 18.63
N GLY A 7 5.59 2.86 18.54
CA GLY A 7 5.83 3.49 17.24
C GLY A 7 7.10 3.04 16.52
N LYS A 8 8.16 2.64 17.25
CA LYS A 8 9.43 2.24 16.64
C LYS A 8 9.43 0.78 16.23
N ASP A 9 8.95 -0.11 17.10
CA ASP A 9 8.87 -1.53 16.81
C ASP A 9 7.92 -1.83 15.64
N ASP A 10 6.76 -1.16 15.60
CA ASP A 10 5.81 -1.29 14.48
C ASP A 10 6.40 -0.73 13.17
N ALA A 11 7.14 0.38 13.22
CA ALA A 11 7.80 0.95 12.04
C ALA A 11 8.90 0.03 11.50
N LEU A 12 9.72 -0.55 12.39
CA LEU A 12 10.75 -1.54 12.04
C LEU A 12 10.14 -2.80 11.44
N SER A 13 9.05 -3.30 12.03
CA SER A 13 8.32 -4.46 11.50
C SER A 13 7.75 -4.16 10.12
N TYR A 14 7.10 -3.00 9.94
CA TYR A 14 6.56 -2.59 8.66
C TYR A 14 7.62 -2.45 7.57
N MET A 15 8.78 -1.87 7.90
CA MET A 15 9.87 -1.74 6.93
C MET A 15 10.39 -3.12 6.48
N LYS A 16 10.50 -4.09 7.41
CA LYS A 16 10.86 -5.47 7.07
C LYS A 16 9.86 -6.12 6.11
N ASP A 17 8.56 -5.89 6.30
CA ASP A 17 7.52 -6.41 5.41
C ASP A 17 7.64 -5.82 3.99
N VAL A 18 7.92 -4.51 3.89
CA VAL A 18 8.16 -3.83 2.60
C VAL A 18 9.41 -4.38 1.92
N GLU A 19 10.53 -4.52 2.65
CA GLU A 19 11.78 -5.09 2.12
C GLU A 19 11.60 -6.54 1.68
N GLN A 20 10.89 -7.36 2.46
CA GLN A 20 10.63 -8.76 2.10
C GLN A 20 9.73 -8.86 0.86
N MET A 21 8.70 -8.01 0.76
CA MET A 21 7.79 -8.02 -0.38
C MET A 21 8.42 -7.54 -1.68
N PHE A 22 9.35 -6.59 -1.59
CA PHE A 22 10.03 -6.01 -2.74
C PHE A 22 11.52 -6.36 -2.80
N LYS A 23 11.92 -7.49 -2.22
CA LYS A 23 13.33 -7.92 -2.17
C LYS A 23 13.99 -7.97 -3.55
N ASP A 24 13.21 -8.34 -4.58
CA ASP A 24 13.62 -8.44 -5.98
C ASP A 24 13.31 -7.16 -6.78
N GLN A 25 12.72 -6.14 -6.14
CA GLN A 25 12.24 -4.90 -6.75
C GLN A 25 12.81 -3.67 -6.01
N ARG A 26 14.14 -3.51 -6.04
CA ARG A 26 14.84 -2.41 -5.33
C ARG A 26 14.31 -1.03 -5.68
N ASP A 27 13.91 -0.77 -6.93
CA ASP A 27 13.33 0.52 -7.33
C ASP A 27 12.09 0.90 -6.50
N LYS A 28 11.27 -0.07 -6.08
CA LYS A 28 10.11 0.21 -5.24
C LYS A 28 10.50 0.57 -3.81
N ILE A 29 11.52 -0.10 -3.27
CA ILE A 29 12.06 0.23 -1.94
C ILE A 29 12.65 1.63 -1.97
N ASP A 30 13.46 1.95 -2.97
CA ASP A 30 14.05 3.29 -3.13
C ASP A 30 12.97 4.36 -3.29
N THR A 31 11.95 4.11 -4.12
CA THR A 31 10.81 5.02 -4.28
C THR A 31 10.08 5.25 -2.94
N PHE A 32 9.87 4.22 -2.13
CA PHE A 32 9.27 4.37 -0.81
C PHE A 32 10.11 5.27 0.10
N VAL A 33 11.43 5.06 0.13
CA VAL A 33 12.36 5.88 0.89
C VAL A 33 12.35 7.34 0.42
N VAL A 34 12.28 7.58 -0.89
CA VAL A 34 12.15 8.93 -1.46
C VAL A 34 10.86 9.60 -1.00
N ILE A 35 9.72 8.90 -0.99
CA ILE A 35 8.44 9.43 -0.49
C ILE A 35 8.56 9.84 0.99
N MET A 36 9.18 8.99 1.82
CA MET A 36 9.39 9.31 3.24
C MET A 36 10.31 10.53 3.44
N LYS A 37 11.37 10.63 2.64
CA LYS A 37 12.29 11.80 2.67
C LYS A 37 11.61 13.09 2.22
N ASP A 38 10.78 13.04 1.18
CA ASP A 38 10.02 14.20 0.71
C ASP A 38 9.01 14.69 1.76
N PHE A 39 8.42 13.77 2.53
CA PHE A 39 7.54 14.11 3.65
C PHE A 39 8.31 14.78 4.79
N ASP A 40 9.47 14.24 5.18
CA ASP A 40 10.33 14.80 6.22
C ASP A 40 10.86 16.20 5.83
N ALA A 41 11.24 16.36 4.56
CA ALA A 41 11.65 17.64 3.99
C ALA A 41 10.49 18.64 3.77
N LYS A 42 9.26 18.29 4.17
CA LYS A 42 8.03 19.08 3.95
C LYS A 42 7.77 19.47 2.49
N ARG A 43 8.28 18.68 1.53
CA ARG A 43 8.02 18.87 0.09
C ARG A 43 6.70 18.28 -0.33
N THR A 44 6.21 17.29 0.42
CA THR A 44 4.94 16.61 0.17
C THR A 44 4.13 16.55 1.46
N ASP A 45 2.85 16.93 1.40
CA ASP A 45 1.92 16.79 2.52
C ASP A 45 1.44 15.35 2.70
N LEU A 46 0.81 15.08 3.85
CA LEU A 46 0.25 13.77 4.19
C LEU A 46 -0.64 13.18 3.07
N ARG A 47 -1.47 14.01 2.43
CA ARG A 47 -2.34 13.57 1.32
C ARG A 47 -1.53 13.11 0.10
N GLY A 48 -0.41 13.77 -0.18
CA GLY A 48 0.49 13.40 -1.27
C GLY A 48 1.24 12.11 -0.97
N VAL A 49 1.69 11.92 0.28
CA VAL A 49 2.28 10.65 0.73
C VAL A 49 1.30 9.50 0.56
N ILE A 50 0.05 9.67 1.03
CA ILE A 50 -1.02 8.68 0.90
C ILE A 50 -1.23 8.27 -0.56
N ALA A 51 -1.36 9.25 -1.47
CA ALA A 51 -1.58 8.97 -2.88
C ALA A 51 -0.41 8.17 -3.48
N ARG A 52 0.84 8.59 -3.21
CA ARG A 52 2.03 7.92 -3.73
C ARG A 52 2.22 6.51 -3.13
N VAL A 53 1.98 6.32 -1.83
CA VAL A 53 2.04 5.01 -1.17
C VAL A 53 0.96 4.07 -1.71
N LYS A 54 -0.26 4.57 -1.91
CA LYS A 54 -1.35 3.79 -2.52
C LYS A 54 -0.99 3.29 -3.92
N GLU A 55 -0.38 4.13 -4.74
CA GLU A 55 0.07 3.73 -6.07
C GLU A 55 1.28 2.79 -6.05
N LEU A 56 2.27 3.05 -5.19
CA LEU A 56 3.47 2.24 -5.08
C LEU A 56 3.17 0.80 -4.64
N PHE A 57 2.27 0.65 -3.67
CA PHE A 57 1.86 -0.64 -3.11
C PHE A 57 0.57 -1.18 -3.73
N LYS A 58 0.18 -0.66 -4.90
CA LYS A 58 -1.00 -1.15 -5.62
C LYS A 58 -0.91 -2.64 -5.89
N GLY A 59 -1.93 -3.38 -5.47
CA GLY A 59 -1.98 -4.84 -5.53
C GLY A 59 -1.36 -5.55 -4.32
N HIS A 60 -0.72 -4.82 -3.39
CA HIS A 60 -0.14 -5.30 -2.14
C HIS A 60 -0.92 -4.73 -0.95
N ASN A 61 -2.16 -5.20 -0.80
CA ASN A 61 -3.13 -4.69 0.17
C ASN A 61 -2.62 -4.76 1.63
N ASN A 62 -1.83 -5.79 1.96
CA ASN A 62 -1.20 -5.96 3.27
C ASN A 62 -0.31 -4.77 3.63
N LEU A 63 0.48 -4.26 2.68
CA LEU A 63 1.37 -3.12 2.91
C LEU A 63 0.58 -1.81 3.04
N ILE A 64 -0.52 -1.66 2.30
CA ILE A 64 -1.39 -0.49 2.42
C ILE A 64 -2.10 -0.47 3.78
N PHE A 65 -2.62 -1.62 4.23
CA PHE A 65 -3.23 -1.72 5.56
C PHE A 65 -2.23 -1.52 6.68
N GLY A 66 -1.01 -2.07 6.56
CA GLY A 66 0.06 -1.81 7.54
C GLY A 66 0.42 -0.33 7.61
N PHE A 67 0.37 0.40 6.49
CA PHE A 67 0.61 1.85 6.48
C PHE A 67 -0.46 2.65 7.25
N ASN A 68 -1.72 2.17 7.26
CA ASN A 68 -2.81 2.84 7.97
C ASN A 68 -2.59 2.93 9.48
N THR A 69 -1.77 2.03 10.07
CA THR A 69 -1.37 2.10 11.49
C THR A 69 -0.60 3.38 11.82
N PHE A 70 0.11 3.95 10.83
CA PHE A 70 0.87 5.20 10.98
C PHE A 70 0.05 6.44 10.60
N LEU A 71 -1.19 6.26 10.14
CA LEU A 71 -2.07 7.35 9.70
C LEU A 71 -3.16 7.61 10.75
N PRO A 72 -3.55 8.87 10.98
CA PRO A 72 -4.76 9.16 11.73
C PRO A 72 -5.98 8.56 11.01
N LYS A 73 -6.98 8.06 11.76
CA LYS A 73 -8.21 7.44 11.21
C LYS A 73 -8.85 8.19 10.04
N ARG A 74 -8.85 9.52 10.07
CA ARG A 74 -9.44 10.38 9.02
C ARG A 74 -8.68 10.37 7.69
N PHE A 75 -7.52 9.73 7.63
CA PHE A 75 -6.61 9.68 6.48
C PHE A 75 -6.28 8.25 6.04
N GLU A 76 -6.96 7.25 6.59
CA GLU A 76 -6.75 5.85 6.20
C GLU A 76 -6.92 5.65 4.69
N ILE A 77 -6.01 4.87 4.11
CA ILE A 77 -6.01 4.53 2.70
C ILE A 77 -7.02 3.41 2.47
N THR A 78 -8.03 3.66 1.63
CA THR A 78 -9.02 2.67 1.20
C THR A 78 -8.72 2.12 -0.18
N LEU A 79 -8.96 0.81 -0.37
CA LEU A 79 -8.62 0.03 -1.57
C LEU A 79 -9.76 -0.07 -2.61
N ASP A 80 -10.85 0.68 -2.42
CA ASP A 80 -12.14 0.45 -3.07
C ASP A 80 -12.06 0.32 -4.61
N ASP A 81 -11.19 1.11 -5.24
CA ASP A 81 -10.93 1.08 -6.68
C ASP A 81 -10.31 -0.22 -7.22
N ASP A 82 -9.36 -0.81 -6.50
CA ASP A 82 -8.60 -1.96 -7.00
C ASP A 82 -9.35 -3.27 -6.78
N MET A 83 -10.11 -3.38 -5.69
CA MET A 83 -10.99 -4.51 -5.44
C MET A 83 -12.09 -4.64 -6.50
N MET A 84 -12.66 -3.51 -6.93
CA MET A 84 -13.62 -3.45 -8.02
C MET A 84 -13.02 -3.84 -9.37
N LYS A 85 -11.78 -3.41 -9.67
CA LYS A 85 -11.06 -3.82 -10.89
C LYS A 85 -10.80 -5.33 -10.92
N MET A 86 -10.38 -5.93 -9.80
CA MET A 86 -10.13 -7.38 -9.73
C MET A 86 -11.42 -8.19 -9.89
N LYS A 87 -12.53 -7.76 -9.26
CA LYS A 87 -13.86 -8.37 -9.44
C LYS A 87 -14.32 -8.30 -10.90
N LYS A 88 -14.21 -7.14 -11.57
CA LYS A 88 -14.53 -7.00 -13.00
C LYS A 88 -13.69 -7.92 -13.88
N LYS A 89 -12.39 -8.04 -13.60
CA LYS A 89 -11.48 -8.91 -14.37
C LYS A 89 -11.83 -10.39 -14.19
N LYS A 90 -12.14 -10.85 -12.97
CA LYS A 90 -12.65 -12.21 -12.72
C LYS A 90 -13.97 -12.46 -13.43
N LEU A 91 -14.92 -11.53 -13.34
CA LEU A 91 -16.23 -11.62 -13.99
C LEU A 91 -16.12 -11.73 -15.51
N TYR A 92 -15.22 -10.96 -16.14
CA TYR A 92 -14.95 -11.03 -17.58
C TYR A 92 -14.47 -12.42 -18.00
N HIS A 93 -13.49 -12.99 -17.28
CA HIS A 93 -12.98 -14.33 -17.60
C HIS A 93 -14.01 -15.42 -17.32
N GLN A 94 -14.86 -15.25 -16.30
CA GLN A 94 -15.95 -16.16 -15.98
C GLN A 94 -17.03 -16.16 -17.08
N ARG A 95 -17.47 -14.98 -17.54
CA ARG A 95 -18.43 -14.85 -18.65
C ARG A 95 -17.89 -15.42 -19.97
N ARG A 96 -16.59 -15.28 -20.23
CA ARG A 96 -15.95 -15.91 -21.40
C ARG A 96 -15.88 -17.43 -21.33
N LYS A 97 -15.72 -18.02 -20.14
CA LYS A 97 -15.74 -19.48 -19.97
C LYS A 97 -17.16 -20.06 -20.13
N LEU A 98 -18.18 -19.33 -19.70
CA LEU A 98 -19.60 -19.72 -19.80
C LEU A 98 -20.21 -19.53 -21.21
N SER A 99 -19.58 -18.73 -22.07
CA SER A 99 -20.06 -18.43 -23.43
C SER A 99 -19.39 -19.26 -24.52
N LYS A 100 -18.48 -20.19 -24.17
CA LYS A 100 -18.00 -21.19 -25.13
C LYS A 100 -19.09 -22.25 -25.29
N PRO A 101 -19.65 -22.45 -26.50
CA PRO A 101 -20.53 -23.58 -26.73
C PRO A 101 -19.76 -24.90 -26.58
N PRO A 102 -20.44 -26.00 -26.21
CA PRO A 102 -19.84 -27.33 -26.14
C PRO A 102 -19.30 -27.81 -27.50
#